data_AF-A0A817HM14-F1
#
_entry.id   AF-A0A817HM14-F1
#
_cell.length_a   1.000
_cell.length_b   1.000
_cell.length_c   1.000
_cell.angle_alpha   90.00
_cell.angle_beta   90.00
_cell.angle_gamma   90.00
#
_symmetry.space_group_name_H-M   'P 1'
#
loop_
_entity.id
_entity.type
_entity.pdbx_description
1 polymer ?
#
loop_
_entity_poly.entity_id
_entity_poly.type
_entity_poly.pdbx_seq_one_letter_code
_entity_poly.pdbx_strand_id
1 'polypeptide(L)'
;MSTTLDASGMHLFFGENVEGTSVGDDFVRLITNEIVEILKLHDNKIEGQIVNNLLENGRQSLLKYKDEIISKTYKEVMNGNDNKLMISLKKYFRQQWETQYGASNQWFISFLKQYENGENHDTYECVLIRTVEYGSMYMKDCPILSIVLQLLFESIDDDCLKETNVFDDLWFTITNDGLKSITKYSDYIVKSVMNEQLKSQSILFQALREYYRENVFSSLKQSNIVDRKNLYELALDNVAVHGWLTDMKPIEDNVSPKSYRMLLDKLHSFHKKQKPPQKEKSNVTQVRPTKVDLKRGPTLTDNDTKVKRKQGNLNLIDSFPKIFSLRILHATSSEMLWL
;
A
#
# COMPACT_ATOMS: atom_id res chain seq x y z
N MET A 1 -1.23 1.12 40.11
CA MET A 1 -2.24 0.20 39.59
C MET A 1 -3.01 0.92 38.51
N SER A 2 -2.99 0.34 37.31
CA SER A 2 -3.83 0.62 36.12
C SER A 2 -3.97 2.06 35.63
N THR A 3 -3.09 2.45 34.71
CA THR A 3 -3.42 3.44 33.65
C THR A 3 -3.64 2.65 32.37
N THR A 4 -4.89 2.64 31.91
CA THR A 4 -5.35 2.16 30.62
C THR A 4 -4.70 2.96 29.50
N LEU A 5 -4.14 2.25 28.52
CA LEU A 5 -3.71 2.77 27.23
C LEU A 5 -4.93 3.25 26.45
N ASP A 6 -4.92 4.53 26.06
CA ASP A 6 -5.87 5.07 25.10
C ASP A 6 -5.24 5.06 23.71
N ALA A 7 -6.04 4.63 22.74
CA ALA A 7 -5.65 4.46 21.34
C ALA A 7 -5.45 5.84 20.70
N SER A 8 -4.25 6.12 20.20
CA SER A 8 -4.02 7.32 19.40
C SER A 8 -4.69 7.17 18.03
N GLY A 9 -5.89 7.74 17.90
CA GLY A 9 -6.41 8.17 16.60
C GLY A 9 -5.51 9.25 16.03
N MET A 10 -5.20 9.15 14.74
CA MET A 10 -4.60 10.24 13.99
C MET A 10 -5.58 11.42 14.03
N HIS A 11 -5.24 12.44 14.82
CA HIS A 11 -5.93 13.71 14.76
C HIS A 11 -5.51 14.38 13.45
N LEU A 12 -6.43 14.47 12.49
CA LEU A 12 -6.30 15.41 11.38
C LEU A 12 -6.18 16.82 12.00
N PHE A 13 -4.96 17.35 12.04
CA PHE A 13 -4.72 18.73 12.42
C PHE A 13 -5.21 19.61 11.28
N PHE A 14 -6.44 20.12 11.41
CA PHE A 14 -6.81 21.35 10.72
C PHE A 14 -6.05 22.48 11.41
N GLY A 15 -5.01 23.00 10.74
CA GLY A 15 -4.26 24.14 11.24
C GLY A 15 -5.17 25.35 11.40
N GLU A 16 -5.34 25.83 12.63
CA GLU A 16 -5.98 27.12 12.88
C GLU A 16 -5.05 28.28 12.50
N ASN A 17 -5.66 29.25 11.81
CA ASN A 17 -5.30 30.65 11.65
C ASN A 17 -4.20 31.02 10.64
N VAL A 18 -4.61 31.10 9.37
CA VAL A 18 -4.28 32.23 8.50
C VAL A 18 -5.58 32.70 7.84
N GLU A 19 -6.02 33.92 8.14
CA GLU A 19 -7.14 34.59 7.46
C GLU A 19 -6.78 34.83 5.99
N GLY A 20 -7.16 33.89 5.16
CA GLY A 20 -7.31 34.04 3.72
C GLY A 20 -8.36 33.02 3.33
N THR A 21 -9.54 33.48 2.89
CA THR A 21 -10.59 32.60 2.35
C THR A 21 -9.97 31.74 1.26
N SER A 22 -9.66 30.50 1.64
CA SER A 22 -8.81 29.58 0.89
C SER A 22 -9.66 28.90 -0.17
N VAL A 23 -9.15 28.81 -1.39
CA VAL A 23 -9.79 28.06 -2.49
C VAL A 23 -10.09 26.60 -2.08
N GLY A 24 -9.39 26.06 -1.07
CA GLY A 24 -9.65 24.75 -0.49
C GLY A 24 -10.95 24.67 0.30
N ASP A 25 -11.31 25.71 1.05
CA ASP A 25 -12.45 25.69 1.96
C ASP A 25 -13.78 25.73 1.18
N ASP A 26 -13.83 26.54 0.13
CA ASP A 26 -14.99 26.62 -0.77
C ASP A 26 -15.21 25.31 -1.54
N PHE A 27 -14.14 24.63 -1.96
CA PHE A 27 -14.22 23.34 -2.63
C PHE A 27 -14.72 22.24 -1.68
N VAL A 28 -14.17 22.16 -0.46
CA VAL A 28 -14.61 21.18 0.54
C VAL A 28 -16.09 21.41 0.88
N ARG A 29 -16.51 22.67 1.07
CA ARG A 29 -17.93 22.99 1.30
C ARG A 29 -18.82 22.55 0.16
N LEU A 30 -18.39 22.74 -1.10
CA LEU A 30 -19.14 22.31 -2.28
C LEU A 30 -19.31 20.79 -2.30
N ILE A 31 -18.23 20.03 -2.08
CA ILE A 31 -18.29 18.56 -2.02
C ILE A 31 -19.18 18.08 -0.86
N THR A 32 -19.06 18.70 0.31
CA THR A 32 -19.91 18.40 1.47
C THR A 32 -21.38 18.54 1.11
N ASN A 33 -21.78 19.66 0.50
CA ASN A 33 -23.16 19.89 0.09
C ASN A 33 -23.61 18.86 -0.96
N GLU A 34 -22.77 18.53 -1.95
CA GLU A 34 -23.08 17.48 -2.93
C GLU A 34 -23.34 16.13 -2.23
N ILE A 35 -22.52 15.74 -1.26
CA ILE A 35 -22.69 14.49 -0.51
C ILE A 35 -24.00 14.49 0.27
N VAL A 36 -24.32 15.59 0.95
CA VAL A 36 -25.58 15.75 1.72
C VAL A 36 -26.79 15.59 0.80
N GLU A 37 -26.77 16.22 -0.37
CA GLU A 37 -27.84 16.11 -1.37
C GLU A 37 -27.96 14.70 -1.94
N ILE A 38 -26.83 14.05 -2.27
CA ILE A 38 -26.80 12.68 -2.79
C ILE A 38 -27.38 11.70 -1.78
N LEU A 39 -27.00 11.83 -0.51
CA LEU A 39 -27.43 10.95 0.57
C LEU A 39 -28.80 11.31 1.13
N LYS A 40 -29.35 12.48 0.79
CA LYS A 40 -30.62 13.02 1.29
C LYS A 40 -30.64 13.08 2.82
N LEU A 41 -29.58 13.63 3.40
CA LEU A 41 -29.48 13.79 4.84
C LEU A 41 -30.35 14.98 5.27
N HIS A 42 -31.05 14.83 6.39
CA HIS A 42 -32.02 15.81 6.92
C HIS A 42 -31.79 16.15 8.40
N ASP A 43 -30.82 15.51 9.04
CA ASP A 43 -30.45 15.75 10.44
C ASP A 43 -29.04 16.33 10.51
N ASN A 44 -28.95 17.62 10.81
CA ASN A 44 -27.69 18.37 10.85
C ASN A 44 -26.63 17.76 11.79
N LYS A 45 -27.02 17.02 12.85
CA LYS A 45 -26.04 16.43 13.79
C LYS A 45 -25.40 15.17 13.23
N ILE A 46 -26.19 14.31 12.60
CA ILE A 46 -25.71 13.04 12.02
C ILE A 46 -25.05 13.31 10.66
N GLU A 47 -25.55 14.29 9.91
CA GLU A 47 -25.02 14.74 8.63
C GLU A 47 -23.53 15.00 8.67
N GLY A 48 -23.08 15.88 9.57
CA GLY A 48 -21.66 16.21 9.68
C GLY A 48 -20.79 15.00 10.02
N GLN A 49 -21.31 14.06 10.82
CA GLN A 49 -20.58 12.84 11.17
C GLN A 49 -20.45 11.89 9.98
N ILE A 50 -21.53 11.70 9.21
CA ILE A 50 -21.52 10.87 7.99
C ILE A 50 -20.54 11.44 6.97
N VAL A 51 -20.63 12.75 6.69
CA VAL A 51 -19.76 13.42 5.72
C VAL A 51 -18.30 13.32 6.15
N ASN A 52 -17.96 13.66 7.39
CA ASN A 52 -16.58 13.58 7.86
C ASN A 52 -16.03 12.15 7.77
N ASN A 53 -16.83 11.15 8.13
CA ASN A 53 -16.43 9.76 8.00
C ASN A 53 -16.23 9.32 6.54
N LEU A 54 -17.05 9.82 5.61
CA LEU A 54 -16.87 9.55 4.18
C LEU A 54 -15.58 10.15 3.63
N LEU A 55 -15.29 11.40 3.99
CA LEU A 55 -14.09 12.10 3.53
C LEU A 55 -12.81 11.52 4.13
N GLU A 56 -12.87 10.94 5.34
CA GLU A 56 -11.73 10.31 6.00
C GLU A 56 -11.57 8.82 5.64
N ASN A 57 -12.65 8.05 5.69
CA ASN A 57 -12.64 6.59 5.66
C ASN A 57 -13.30 6.00 4.39
N GLY A 58 -13.63 6.85 3.42
CA GLY A 58 -14.21 6.43 2.15
C GLY A 58 -15.63 5.89 2.26
N ARG A 59 -16.16 5.38 1.15
CA ARG A 59 -17.53 4.90 1.01
C ARG A 59 -17.90 3.80 2.00
N GLN A 60 -16.98 2.88 2.31
CA GLN A 60 -17.24 1.76 3.23
C GLN A 60 -17.61 2.20 4.64
N SER A 61 -17.26 3.43 5.04
CA SER A 61 -17.72 4.02 6.30
C SER A 61 -19.25 4.10 6.43
N LEU A 62 -19.98 4.14 5.31
CA LEU A 62 -21.45 4.15 5.29
C LEU A 62 -22.08 2.88 5.83
N LEU A 63 -21.34 1.76 5.93
CA LEU A 63 -21.85 0.56 6.61
C LEU A 63 -22.31 0.86 8.05
N LYS A 64 -21.69 1.83 8.72
CA LYS A 64 -22.05 2.27 10.07
C LYS A 64 -23.34 3.09 10.14
N TYR A 65 -23.78 3.61 8.98
CA TYR A 65 -24.87 4.59 8.86
C TYR A 65 -26.03 4.08 8.02
N LYS A 66 -26.17 2.76 7.93
CA LYS A 66 -27.13 2.11 7.04
C LYS A 66 -28.58 2.40 7.43
N ASP A 67 -28.86 2.56 8.72
CA ASP A 67 -30.22 2.74 9.23
C ASP A 67 -30.61 4.24 9.28
N GLU A 68 -29.61 5.11 9.19
CA GLU A 68 -29.70 6.57 9.19
C GLU A 68 -29.92 7.14 7.78
N ILE A 69 -29.56 6.38 6.75
CA ILE A 69 -29.74 6.75 5.34
C ILE A 69 -30.99 6.08 4.78
N ILE A 70 -31.78 6.82 3.99
CA ILE A 70 -32.96 6.26 3.30
C ILE A 70 -32.54 5.00 2.53
N SER A 71 -33.15 3.86 2.85
CA SER A 71 -32.73 2.52 2.37
C SER A 71 -32.53 2.44 0.84
N LYS A 72 -33.39 3.11 0.07
CA LYS A 72 -33.26 3.18 -1.40
C LYS A 72 -31.96 3.91 -1.80
N THR A 73 -31.72 5.10 -1.24
CA THR A 73 -30.52 5.89 -1.48
C THR A 73 -29.27 5.11 -1.07
N TYR A 74 -29.28 4.48 0.10
CA TYR A 74 -28.16 3.66 0.58
C TYR A 74 -27.81 2.56 -0.42
N LYS A 75 -28.80 1.79 -0.89
CA LYS A 75 -28.59 0.74 -1.89
C LYS A 75 -28.04 1.28 -3.21
N GLU A 76 -28.50 2.47 -3.63
CA GLU A 76 -28.03 3.12 -4.86
C GLU A 76 -26.56 3.54 -4.77
N VAL A 77 -26.14 4.16 -3.66
CA VAL A 77 -24.76 4.66 -3.50
C VAL A 77 -23.75 3.54 -3.18
N MET A 78 -24.21 2.42 -2.62
CA MET A 78 -23.38 1.25 -2.36
C MET A 78 -23.28 0.31 -3.57
N ASN A 79 -24.04 0.53 -4.64
CA ASN A 79 -24.04 -0.34 -5.81
C ASN A 79 -23.11 0.20 -6.92
N GLY A 80 -22.09 -0.58 -7.28
CA GLY A 80 -21.16 -0.26 -8.37
C GLY A 80 -20.29 0.98 -8.11
N ASN A 81 -19.46 1.35 -9.09
CA ASN A 81 -18.51 2.47 -8.95
C ASN A 81 -18.91 3.74 -9.73
N ASP A 82 -20.00 3.68 -10.50
CA ASP A 82 -20.43 4.76 -11.42
C ASP A 82 -21.52 5.66 -10.84
N ASN A 83 -21.80 5.54 -9.54
CA ASN A 83 -22.83 6.36 -8.89
C ASN A 83 -22.31 7.76 -8.52
N LYS A 84 -23.25 8.67 -8.24
CA LYS A 84 -22.93 10.08 -7.95
C LYS A 84 -22.01 10.26 -6.74
N LEU A 85 -22.16 9.44 -5.70
CA LEU A 85 -21.31 9.52 -4.51
C LEU A 85 -19.85 9.23 -4.87
N MET A 86 -19.61 8.16 -5.64
CA MET A 86 -18.27 7.80 -6.09
C MET A 86 -17.65 8.91 -6.93
N ILE A 87 -18.44 9.55 -7.81
CA ILE A 87 -17.96 10.69 -8.63
C ILE A 87 -17.53 11.86 -7.74
N SER A 88 -18.37 12.27 -6.78
CA SER A 88 -18.04 13.39 -5.86
C SER A 88 -16.84 13.07 -4.98
N LEU A 89 -16.74 11.85 -4.46
CA LEU A 89 -15.58 11.42 -3.67
C LEU A 89 -14.30 11.33 -4.52
N LYS A 90 -14.37 10.86 -5.78
CA LYS A 90 -13.21 10.86 -6.69
C LYS A 90 -12.67 12.27 -6.90
N LYS A 91 -13.55 13.24 -7.13
CA LYS A 91 -13.17 14.67 -7.22
C LYS A 91 -12.47 15.13 -5.94
N TYR A 92 -13.04 14.79 -4.78
CA TYR A 92 -12.48 15.17 -3.49
C TYR A 92 -11.07 14.60 -3.29
N PHE A 93 -10.88 13.28 -3.38
CA PHE A 93 -9.59 12.66 -3.12
C PHE A 93 -8.53 13.08 -4.15
N ARG A 94 -8.91 13.24 -5.41
CA ARG A 94 -8.02 13.81 -6.44
C ARG A 94 -7.53 15.19 -6.03
N GLN A 95 -8.45 16.09 -5.68
CA GLN A 95 -8.09 17.44 -5.25
C GLN A 95 -7.25 17.43 -3.96
N GLN A 96 -7.59 16.57 -3.00
CA GLN A 96 -6.82 16.41 -1.76
C GLN A 96 -5.37 16.01 -2.04
N TRP A 97 -5.15 15.05 -2.95
CA TRP A 97 -3.78 14.68 -3.33
C TRP A 97 -3.01 15.84 -3.92
N GLU A 98 -3.66 16.64 -4.76
CA GLU A 98 -3.04 17.81 -5.38
C GLU A 98 -2.74 18.93 -4.39
N THR A 99 -3.67 19.24 -3.50
CA THR A 99 -3.54 20.38 -2.57
C THR A 99 -2.67 20.04 -1.37
N GLN A 100 -2.88 18.88 -0.75
CA GLN A 100 -2.17 18.47 0.46
C GLN A 100 -0.69 18.19 0.18
N TYR A 101 -0.39 17.57 -0.96
CA TYR A 101 0.98 17.17 -1.29
C TYR A 101 1.66 18.10 -2.31
N GLY A 102 0.90 18.88 -3.07
CA GLY A 102 1.46 19.69 -4.15
C GLY A 102 2.43 20.77 -3.69
N ALA A 103 2.18 21.44 -2.56
CA ALA A 103 3.03 22.54 -2.11
C ALA A 103 4.49 22.09 -1.85
N SER A 104 4.69 20.90 -1.28
CA SER A 104 6.01 20.37 -0.91
C SER A 104 6.53 19.29 -1.85
N ASN A 105 5.68 18.66 -2.66
CA ASN A 105 6.02 17.50 -3.49
C ASN A 105 5.53 17.65 -4.94
N GLN A 106 6.02 18.67 -5.65
CA GLN A 106 5.68 18.91 -7.06
C GLN A 106 6.01 17.71 -7.98
N TRP A 107 7.04 16.94 -7.63
CA TRP A 107 7.39 15.69 -8.34
C TRP A 107 6.25 14.66 -8.25
N PHE A 108 5.57 14.58 -7.11
CA PHE A 108 4.47 13.65 -6.89
C PHE A 108 3.25 14.04 -7.73
N ILE A 109 2.93 15.34 -7.80
CA ILE A 109 1.84 15.83 -8.66
C ILE A 109 2.15 15.58 -10.14
N SER A 110 3.39 15.80 -10.55
CA SER A 110 3.82 15.51 -11.92
C SER A 110 3.69 14.01 -12.24
N PHE A 111 4.05 13.14 -11.30
CA PHE A 111 3.88 11.70 -11.41
C PHE A 111 2.40 11.29 -11.51
N LEU A 112 1.53 11.83 -10.64
CA LEU A 112 0.09 11.57 -10.71
C LEU A 112 -0.49 11.98 -12.06
N LYS A 113 -0.12 13.15 -12.59
CA LYS A 113 -0.59 13.65 -13.88
C LYS A 113 -0.11 12.80 -15.07
N GLN A 114 1.08 12.22 -14.99
CA GLN A 114 1.57 11.29 -16.01
C GLN A 114 0.72 10.01 -16.05
N TYR A 115 0.33 9.49 -14.88
CA TYR A 115 -0.56 8.34 -14.79
C TYR A 115 -1.98 8.71 -15.23
N GLU A 116 -2.52 9.83 -14.76
CA GLU A 116 -3.86 10.30 -15.10
C GLU A 116 -4.02 10.57 -16.61
N ASN A 117 -3.01 11.08 -17.30
CA ASN A 117 -3.11 11.49 -18.71
C ASN A 117 -2.34 10.58 -19.68
N GLY A 118 -1.80 9.46 -19.20
CA GLY A 118 -0.91 8.58 -19.96
C GLY A 118 -1.48 7.20 -20.22
N GLU A 119 -0.60 6.28 -20.61
CA GLU A 119 -0.95 4.88 -20.92
C GLU A 119 -1.40 4.08 -19.68
N ASN A 120 -1.11 4.57 -18.47
CA ASN A 120 -1.47 3.94 -17.19
C ASN A 120 -2.72 4.57 -16.54
N HIS A 121 -3.61 5.18 -17.34
CA HIS A 121 -4.83 5.82 -16.84
C HIS A 121 -5.74 4.84 -16.08
N ASP A 122 -5.87 3.61 -16.57
CA ASP A 122 -6.71 2.59 -15.92
C ASP A 122 -6.18 2.26 -14.51
N THR A 123 -4.86 2.13 -14.37
CA THR A 123 -4.19 1.95 -13.07
C THR A 123 -4.47 3.11 -12.13
N TYR A 124 -4.38 4.34 -12.64
CA TYR A 124 -4.69 5.55 -11.88
C TYR A 124 -6.13 5.54 -11.36
N GLU A 125 -7.10 5.30 -12.23
CA GLU A 125 -8.51 5.23 -11.83
C GLU A 125 -8.77 4.08 -10.86
N CYS A 126 -8.12 2.93 -11.02
CA CYS A 126 -8.20 1.82 -10.07
C CYS A 126 -7.74 2.22 -8.66
N VAL A 127 -6.57 2.85 -8.54
CA VAL A 127 -6.05 3.30 -7.23
C VAL A 127 -6.93 4.41 -6.64
N LEU A 128 -7.43 5.33 -7.46
CA LEU A 128 -8.36 6.37 -7.03
C LEU A 128 -9.68 5.77 -6.53
N ILE A 129 -10.24 4.77 -7.22
CA ILE A 129 -11.43 4.04 -6.79
C ILE A 129 -11.20 3.35 -5.45
N ARG A 130 -10.08 2.65 -5.27
CA ARG A 130 -9.74 2.02 -3.96
C ARG A 130 -9.66 3.06 -2.85
N THR A 131 -9.05 4.21 -3.14
CA THR A 131 -8.96 5.32 -2.19
C THR A 131 -10.34 5.87 -1.83
N VAL A 132 -11.22 6.04 -2.81
CA VAL A 132 -12.61 6.46 -2.55
C VAL A 132 -13.37 5.41 -1.74
N GLU A 133 -13.13 4.13 -2.00
CA GLU A 133 -13.84 3.03 -1.36
C GLU A 133 -13.50 2.95 0.13
N TYR A 134 -12.23 3.14 0.48
CA TYR A 134 -11.72 2.84 1.81
C TYR A 134 -11.02 4.01 2.54
N GLY A 135 -10.86 5.15 1.87
CA GLY A 135 -10.24 6.35 2.42
C GLY A 135 -8.81 6.13 2.93
N SER A 136 -8.52 6.70 4.10
CA SER A 136 -7.24 6.61 4.79
C SER A 136 -6.91 5.20 5.29
N MET A 137 -7.88 4.27 5.33
CA MET A 137 -7.68 2.92 5.87
C MET A 137 -6.56 2.14 5.16
N TYR A 138 -6.34 2.40 3.87
CA TYR A 138 -5.27 1.79 3.06
C TYR A 138 -4.09 2.72 2.82
N MET A 139 -4.17 3.95 3.32
CA MET A 139 -3.05 4.87 3.38
C MET A 139 -2.31 4.60 4.68
N LYS A 140 -1.17 3.92 4.60
CA LYS A 140 -0.29 3.74 5.75
C LYS A 140 0.24 5.11 6.22
N ASP A 141 1.11 5.10 7.23
CA ASP A 141 1.67 6.31 7.87
C ASP A 141 2.31 7.34 6.90
N CYS A 142 2.61 6.95 5.66
CA CYS A 142 2.95 7.87 4.57
C CYS A 142 2.03 7.65 3.35
N PRO A 143 1.04 8.52 3.13
CA PRO A 143 0.12 8.41 2.00
C PRO A 143 0.80 8.52 0.63
N ILE A 144 1.79 9.40 0.47
CA ILE A 144 2.55 9.54 -0.79
C ILE A 144 3.18 8.21 -1.19
N LEU A 145 3.90 7.56 -0.26
CA LEU A 145 4.51 6.26 -0.52
C LEU A 145 3.44 5.20 -0.79
N SER A 146 2.33 5.21 -0.04
CA SER A 146 1.24 4.24 -0.23
C SER A 146 0.65 4.30 -1.64
N ILE A 147 0.43 5.52 -2.15
CA ILE A 147 -0.11 5.75 -3.50
C ILE A 147 0.93 5.36 -4.56
N VAL A 148 2.19 5.76 -4.38
CA VAL A 148 3.28 5.41 -5.31
C VAL A 148 3.44 3.90 -5.43
N LEU A 149 3.42 3.16 -4.33
CA LEU A 149 3.52 1.70 -4.36
C LEU A 149 2.31 1.08 -5.08
N GLN A 150 1.09 1.53 -4.79
CA GLN A 150 -0.11 1.01 -5.46
C GLN A 150 -0.09 1.27 -6.98
N LEU A 151 0.37 2.44 -7.43
CA LEU A 151 0.47 2.79 -8.85
C LEU A 151 1.58 2.01 -9.56
N LEU A 152 2.74 1.84 -8.93
CA LEU A 152 3.85 1.09 -9.52
C LEU A 152 3.61 -0.42 -9.54
N PHE A 153 2.75 -0.92 -8.66
CA PHE A 153 2.52 -2.34 -8.42
C PHE A 153 1.04 -2.70 -8.46
N GLU A 154 0.40 -2.31 -9.56
CA GLU A 154 -1.04 -2.46 -9.83
C GLU A 154 -1.61 -3.85 -9.50
N SER A 155 -0.82 -4.91 -9.73
CA SER A 155 -1.17 -6.32 -9.54
C SER A 155 -1.13 -6.82 -8.09
N ILE A 156 -0.71 -6.00 -7.13
CA ILE A 156 -0.58 -6.41 -5.73
C ILE A 156 -1.92 -6.61 -5.02
N ASP A 157 -3.04 -6.17 -5.61
CA ASP A 157 -4.38 -6.33 -5.02
C ASP A 157 -5.36 -7.12 -5.91
N ASP A 158 -4.87 -7.86 -6.91
CA ASP A 158 -5.74 -8.69 -7.76
C ASP A 158 -6.36 -9.84 -6.94
N ASP A 159 -7.49 -10.40 -7.38
CA ASP A 159 -8.29 -11.42 -6.65
C ASP A 159 -7.47 -12.62 -6.10
N CYS A 160 -6.30 -12.87 -6.67
CA CYS A 160 -5.29 -13.84 -6.19
C CYS A 160 -4.71 -13.56 -4.79
N LEU A 161 -4.92 -12.39 -4.20
CA LEU A 161 -4.21 -11.94 -2.97
C LEU A 161 -5.11 -11.75 -1.75
N LYS A 162 -6.38 -12.14 -1.83
CA LYS A 162 -7.29 -12.24 -0.66
C LYS A 162 -6.77 -13.15 0.47
N GLU A 163 -5.75 -13.98 0.20
CA GLU A 163 -5.16 -14.92 1.17
C GLU A 163 -3.80 -14.48 1.74
N THR A 164 -3.11 -13.50 1.14
CA THR A 164 -1.78 -13.05 1.57
C THR A 164 -1.65 -11.53 1.52
N ASN A 165 -1.24 -10.95 2.65
CA ASN A 165 -1.06 -9.52 2.83
C ASN A 165 0.22 -9.00 2.14
N VAL A 166 0.31 -9.19 0.83
CA VAL A 166 1.51 -8.88 0.02
C VAL A 166 1.79 -7.39 0.00
N PHE A 167 0.76 -6.54 -0.01
CA PHE A 167 0.97 -5.09 0.11
C PHE A 167 1.62 -4.73 1.46
N ASP A 168 1.16 -5.30 2.58
CA ASP A 168 1.79 -5.01 3.87
C ASP A 168 3.20 -5.59 3.97
N ASP A 169 3.46 -6.76 3.38
CA ASP A 169 4.81 -7.33 3.32
C ASP A 169 5.73 -6.46 2.46
N LEU A 170 5.26 -5.99 1.30
CA LEU A 170 5.96 -5.05 0.44
C LEU A 170 6.24 -3.75 1.17
N TRP A 171 5.21 -3.13 1.74
CA TRP A 171 5.30 -1.92 2.53
C TRP A 171 6.34 -2.08 3.62
N PHE A 172 6.20 -3.11 4.45
CA PHE A 172 7.12 -3.41 5.54
C PHE A 172 8.54 -3.60 5.04
N THR A 173 8.73 -4.40 4.00
CA THR A 173 10.05 -4.70 3.44
C THR A 173 10.72 -3.45 2.89
N ILE A 174 10.03 -2.68 2.05
CA ILE A 174 10.59 -1.47 1.42
C ILE A 174 10.89 -0.37 2.44
N THR A 175 10.03 -0.19 3.45
CA THR A 175 10.21 0.81 4.50
C THR A 175 11.25 0.42 5.56
N ASN A 176 11.70 -0.83 5.59
CA ASN A 176 12.74 -1.29 6.52
C ASN A 176 14.09 -1.55 5.85
N ASP A 177 14.07 -2.14 4.66
CA ASP A 177 15.25 -2.58 3.91
C ASP A 177 15.58 -1.64 2.72
N GLY A 178 14.79 -0.59 2.53
CA GLY A 178 15.01 0.44 1.50
C GLY A 178 14.76 -0.03 0.07
N LEU A 179 15.11 0.84 -0.87
CA LEU A 179 14.82 0.68 -2.29
C LEU A 179 15.31 -0.66 -2.86
N LYS A 180 16.51 -1.12 -2.48
CA LYS A 180 17.09 -2.35 -3.04
C LYS A 180 16.26 -3.59 -2.76
N SER A 181 15.45 -3.57 -1.70
CA SER A 181 14.61 -4.68 -1.29
C SER A 181 13.46 -4.99 -2.27
N ILE A 182 13.12 -4.04 -3.17
CA ILE A 182 12.15 -4.26 -4.25
C ILE A 182 12.48 -5.49 -5.11
N THR A 183 13.77 -5.85 -5.22
CA THR A 183 14.22 -7.04 -5.96
C THR A 183 13.65 -8.34 -5.42
N LYS A 184 13.23 -8.39 -4.15
CA LYS A 184 12.53 -9.56 -3.56
C LYS A 184 11.15 -9.79 -4.19
N TYR A 185 10.60 -8.79 -4.86
CA TYR A 185 9.29 -8.82 -5.50
C TYR A 185 9.40 -8.89 -7.03
N SER A 186 10.54 -9.31 -7.57
CA SER A 186 10.78 -9.40 -9.02
C SER A 186 9.76 -10.25 -9.78
N ASP A 187 9.11 -11.18 -9.10
CA ASP A 187 8.10 -12.06 -9.69
C ASP A 187 6.75 -11.35 -9.88
N TYR A 188 6.52 -10.25 -9.15
CA TYR A 188 5.29 -9.45 -9.19
C TYR A 188 5.45 -8.17 -10.01
N ILE A 189 6.69 -7.75 -10.28
CA ILE A 189 7.02 -6.45 -10.86
C ILE A 189 7.64 -6.65 -12.23
N VAL A 190 7.09 -5.96 -13.23
CA VAL A 190 7.67 -5.95 -14.58
C VAL A 190 9.12 -5.47 -14.51
N LYS A 191 10.03 -6.24 -15.10
CA LYS A 191 11.49 -6.00 -15.01
C LYS A 191 11.91 -4.59 -15.43
N SER A 192 11.26 -4.01 -16.45
CA SER A 192 11.53 -2.63 -16.88
C SER A 192 11.19 -1.61 -15.79
N VAL A 193 10.01 -1.73 -15.17
CA VAL A 193 9.57 -0.90 -14.04
C VAL A 193 10.54 -1.05 -12.87
N MET A 194 10.89 -2.28 -12.49
CA MET A 194 11.84 -2.54 -11.41
C MET A 194 13.21 -1.88 -11.67
N ASN A 195 13.76 -2.04 -12.88
CA ASN A 195 15.04 -1.45 -13.25
C ASN A 195 15.02 0.08 -13.24
N GLU A 196 13.91 0.68 -13.62
CA GLU A 196 13.71 2.12 -13.53
C GLU A 196 13.65 2.57 -12.06
N GLN A 197 12.90 1.84 -11.23
CA GLN A 197 12.73 2.19 -9.82
C GLN A 197 14.02 2.03 -9.00
N LEU A 198 14.95 1.15 -9.38
CA LEU A 198 16.24 0.99 -8.71
C LEU A 198 17.21 2.17 -8.88
N LYS A 199 16.88 3.18 -9.70
CA LYS A 199 17.70 4.39 -9.87
C LYS A 199 17.50 5.37 -8.71
N SER A 200 18.55 6.10 -8.32
CA SER A 200 18.54 7.12 -7.25
C SER A 200 17.74 8.39 -7.57
N GLN A 201 17.02 8.41 -8.69
CA GLN A 201 16.13 9.52 -9.08
C GLN A 201 14.72 9.01 -9.37
N SER A 202 14.43 7.75 -9.09
CA SER A 202 13.13 7.17 -9.34
C SER A 202 12.05 7.76 -8.44
N ILE A 203 10.79 7.62 -8.86
CA ILE A 203 9.63 8.04 -8.08
C ILE A 203 9.58 7.30 -6.74
N LEU A 204 9.88 6.00 -6.74
CA LEU A 204 9.96 5.23 -5.49
C LEU A 204 11.07 5.73 -4.56
N PHE A 205 12.22 6.11 -5.10
CA PHE A 205 13.29 6.70 -4.31
C PHE A 205 12.86 8.03 -3.65
N GLN A 206 12.20 8.92 -4.41
CA GLN A 206 11.68 10.18 -3.86
C GLN A 206 10.62 9.94 -2.77
N ALA A 207 9.71 8.99 -2.99
CA ALA A 207 8.69 8.63 -2.00
C ALA A 207 9.30 8.07 -0.71
N LEU A 208 10.35 7.24 -0.82
CA LEU A 208 11.11 6.73 0.32
C LEU A 208 11.82 7.86 1.08
N ARG A 209 12.42 8.82 0.38
CA ARG A 209 13.01 10.01 1.03
C ARG A 209 11.97 10.76 1.85
N GLU A 210 10.77 10.98 1.32
CA GLU A 210 9.71 11.64 2.09
C GLU A 210 9.27 10.83 3.30
N TYR A 211 9.15 9.50 3.18
CA TYR A 211 8.86 8.62 4.33
C TYR A 211 9.90 8.73 5.44
N TYR A 212 11.19 8.78 5.09
CA TYR A 212 12.28 8.80 6.07
C TYR A 212 12.58 10.19 6.64
N ARG A 213 12.20 11.27 5.95
CA ARG A 213 12.68 12.65 6.18
C ARG A 213 12.59 13.10 7.63
N GLU A 214 11.40 13.03 8.23
CA GLU A 214 11.16 13.51 9.60
C GLU A 214 12.01 12.76 10.63
N ASN A 215 12.04 11.43 10.54
CA ASN A 215 12.76 10.56 11.47
C ASN A 215 14.28 10.70 11.32
N VAL A 216 14.79 10.86 10.11
CA VAL A 216 16.22 11.11 9.87
C VAL A 216 16.62 12.47 10.42
N PHE A 217 15.87 13.52 10.09
CA PHE A 217 16.22 14.89 10.49
C PHE A 217 16.12 15.09 12.00
N SER A 218 15.09 14.51 12.63
CA SER A 218 14.97 14.50 14.09
C SER A 218 16.12 13.73 14.74
N SER A 219 16.53 12.57 14.19
CA SER A 219 17.66 11.79 14.70
C SER A 219 18.99 12.54 14.60
N LEU A 220 19.25 13.20 13.47
CA LEU A 220 20.44 14.04 13.26
C LEU A 220 20.50 15.19 14.28
N LYS A 221 19.38 15.92 14.44
CA LYS A 221 19.26 17.02 15.40
C LYS A 221 19.49 16.55 16.83
N GLN A 222 18.88 15.44 17.23
CA GLN A 222 19.05 14.87 18.58
C GLN A 222 20.45 14.31 18.84
N SER A 223 21.20 13.99 17.81
CA SER A 223 22.61 13.57 17.89
C SER A 223 23.60 14.76 17.83
N ASN A 224 23.09 15.99 17.89
CA ASN A 224 23.85 17.24 17.77
C ASN A 224 24.66 17.32 16.47
N ILE A 225 24.15 16.72 15.39
CA ILE A 225 24.77 16.81 14.06
C ILE A 225 24.17 18.03 13.36
N VAL A 226 25.03 18.98 13.02
CA VAL A 226 24.64 20.19 12.27
C VAL A 226 24.69 19.87 10.78
N ASP A 227 23.70 20.34 10.03
CA ASP A 227 23.73 20.20 8.59
C ASP A 227 24.86 21.04 7.99
N ARG A 228 25.90 20.36 7.49
CA ARG A 228 27.03 20.97 6.79
C ARG A 228 27.28 20.18 5.53
N LYS A 229 27.44 20.88 4.40
CA LYS A 229 27.68 20.26 3.09
C LYS A 229 26.59 19.26 2.69
N ASN A 230 25.32 19.59 2.94
CA ASN A 230 24.16 18.76 2.58
C ASN A 230 24.18 17.36 3.24
N LEU A 231 24.65 17.29 4.48
CA LEU A 231 24.76 16.02 5.20
C LEU A 231 23.38 15.40 5.47
N TYR A 232 22.38 16.24 5.69
CA TYR A 232 21.00 15.79 5.90
C TYR A 232 20.46 15.07 4.68
N GLU A 233 20.67 15.63 3.50
CA GLU A 233 20.25 15.02 2.23
C GLU A 233 21.07 13.76 1.92
N LEU A 234 22.38 13.76 2.22
CA LEU A 234 23.21 12.56 2.07
C LEU A 234 22.73 11.41 2.99
N ALA A 235 22.38 11.72 4.23
CA ALA A 235 21.82 10.74 5.16
C ALA A 235 20.47 10.19 4.65
N LEU A 236 19.63 11.08 4.11
CA LEU A 236 18.33 10.73 3.56
C LEU A 236 18.44 9.82 2.33
N ASP A 237 19.35 10.15 1.41
CA ASP A 237 19.63 9.31 0.24
C ASP A 237 20.11 7.92 0.65
N ASN A 238 20.98 7.82 1.66
CA ASN A 238 21.48 6.54 2.14
C ASN A 238 20.35 5.65 2.69
N VAL A 239 19.49 6.16 3.56
CA VAL A 239 18.38 5.36 4.10
C VAL A 239 17.31 5.07 3.06
N ALA A 240 17.11 5.95 2.07
CA ALA A 240 16.19 5.65 0.98
C ALA A 240 16.68 4.45 0.14
N VAL A 241 17.98 4.35 -0.14
CA VAL A 241 18.54 3.20 -0.88
C VAL A 241 18.50 1.90 -0.07
N HIS A 242 18.81 2.00 1.22
CA HIS A 242 19.26 0.85 2.00
C HIS A 242 18.43 0.55 3.26
N GLY A 243 17.48 1.41 3.59
CA GLY A 243 16.60 1.27 4.75
C GLY A 243 17.21 1.77 6.05
N TRP A 244 16.56 1.41 7.16
CA TRP A 244 17.02 1.80 8.51
C TRP A 244 18.31 1.09 8.93
N LEU A 245 18.59 -0.08 8.35
CA LEU A 245 19.55 -1.06 8.86
C LEU A 245 20.95 -0.99 8.26
N THR A 246 21.31 0.11 7.61
CA THR A 246 22.56 0.14 6.85
C THR A 246 23.49 1.27 7.24
N ASP A 247 24.76 0.84 7.37
CA ASP A 247 25.99 1.62 7.33
C ASP A 247 25.80 2.95 6.61
N MET A 248 25.48 3.99 7.37
CA MET A 248 25.53 5.38 6.98
C MET A 248 27.00 5.83 6.75
N LYS A 249 27.83 4.95 6.16
CA LYS A 249 29.26 5.15 5.89
C LYS A 249 29.54 6.47 5.18
N PRO A 250 28.77 6.91 4.17
CA PRO A 250 29.06 8.17 3.49
C PRO A 250 28.98 9.41 4.39
N ILE A 251 28.27 9.36 5.52
CA ILE A 251 28.24 10.48 6.47
C ILE A 251 29.27 10.33 7.60
N GLU A 252 29.89 9.16 7.78
CA GLU A 252 30.84 8.87 8.86
C GLU A 252 32.01 9.86 8.87
N ASP A 253 32.60 10.12 7.70
CA ASP A 253 33.74 11.04 7.54
C ASP A 253 33.41 12.51 7.83
N ASN A 254 32.11 12.85 7.89
CA ASN A 254 31.64 14.23 8.07
C ASN A 254 31.12 14.52 9.48
N VAL A 255 31.15 13.53 10.38
CA VAL A 255 30.69 13.67 11.76
C VAL A 255 31.71 13.14 12.76
N SER A 256 31.54 13.49 14.05
CA SER A 256 32.37 12.89 15.09
C SER A 256 31.99 11.41 15.30
N PRO A 257 32.95 10.53 15.67
CA PRO A 257 32.66 9.12 15.97
C PRO A 257 31.63 8.91 17.10
N LYS A 258 31.49 9.89 18.00
CA LYS A 258 30.48 9.86 19.07
C LYS A 258 29.09 10.14 18.51
N SER A 259 28.95 11.21 17.72
CA SER A 259 27.68 11.59 17.08
C SER A 259 27.21 10.53 16.09
N TYR A 260 28.14 9.92 15.33
CA TYR A 260 27.84 8.83 14.41
C TYR A 260 27.21 7.62 15.11
N ARG A 261 27.84 7.14 16.20
CA ARG A 261 27.30 6.04 17.01
C ARG A 261 25.91 6.35 17.57
N MET A 262 25.74 7.56 18.12
CA MET A 262 24.43 7.99 18.62
C MET A 262 23.34 8.02 17.54
N LEU A 263 23.69 8.43 16.31
CA LEU A 263 22.77 8.42 15.18
C LEU A 263 22.37 6.99 14.81
N LEU A 264 23.34 6.08 14.67
CA LEU A 264 23.06 4.67 14.35
C LEU A 264 22.17 4.01 15.42
N ASP A 265 22.44 4.26 16.71
CA ASP A 265 21.64 3.73 17.82
C ASP A 265 20.18 4.21 17.74
N LYS A 266 19.96 5.49 17.40
CA LYS A 266 18.61 6.04 17.22
C LYS A 266 17.88 5.39 16.05
N LEU A 267 18.52 5.28 14.88
CA LEU A 267 17.92 4.67 13.70
C LEU A 267 17.58 3.19 13.92
N HIS A 268 18.47 2.44 14.57
CA HIS A 268 18.18 1.07 14.99
C HIS A 268 16.99 0.96 15.95
N SER A 269 16.79 1.96 16.81
CA SER A 269 15.64 1.98 17.72
C SER A 269 14.30 2.12 16.96
N PHE A 270 14.27 2.90 15.87
CA PHE A 270 13.09 3.03 15.01
C PHE A 270 12.75 1.70 14.34
N HIS A 271 13.74 1.04 13.73
CA HIS A 271 13.57 -0.28 13.13
C HIS A 271 13.02 -1.32 14.13
N LYS A 272 13.51 -1.32 15.37
CA LYS A 272 13.01 -2.24 16.41
C LYS A 272 11.54 -1.98 16.79
N LYS A 273 11.09 -0.73 16.76
CA LYS A 273 9.70 -0.34 17.06
C LYS A 273 8.73 -0.69 15.93
N GLN A 274 9.22 -0.76 14.68
CA GLN A 274 8.40 -1.08 13.51
C GLN A 274 8.16 -2.58 13.30
N LYS A 275 8.82 -3.47 14.07
CA LYS A 275 8.58 -4.91 13.95
C LYS A 275 7.15 -5.25 14.37
N PRO A 276 6.33 -5.90 13.52
CA PRO A 276 5.07 -6.45 13.98
C PRO A 276 5.34 -7.43 15.13
N PRO A 277 4.49 -7.47 16.18
CA PRO A 277 4.62 -8.46 17.22
C PRO A 277 4.63 -9.82 16.54
N GLN A 278 5.75 -10.54 16.64
CA GLN A 278 5.81 -11.90 16.14
C GLN A 278 4.72 -12.67 16.89
N LYS A 279 3.69 -13.13 16.17
CA LYS A 279 2.84 -14.20 16.68
C LYS A 279 3.79 -15.36 16.95
N GLU A 280 4.12 -15.58 18.21
CA GLU A 280 4.77 -16.80 18.64
C GLU A 280 3.95 -17.93 18.03
N LYS A 281 4.59 -18.69 17.13
CA LYS A 281 3.99 -19.92 16.61
C LYS A 281 3.84 -20.83 17.82
N SER A 282 2.64 -20.82 18.40
CA SER A 282 2.23 -21.79 19.39
C SER A 282 2.43 -23.16 18.74
N ASN A 283 3.33 -23.94 19.33
CA ASN A 283 3.57 -25.32 18.95
C ASN A 283 2.27 -26.10 19.15
N VAL A 284 1.41 -26.14 18.14
CA VAL A 284 0.31 -27.10 18.08
C VAL A 284 0.96 -28.44 17.79
N THR A 285 1.14 -29.21 18.87
CA THR A 285 1.45 -30.63 18.83
C THR A 285 0.51 -31.31 17.84
N GLN A 286 1.08 -31.88 16.77
CA GLN A 286 0.35 -32.75 15.86
C GLN A 286 -0.20 -33.94 16.65
N VAL A 287 -1.49 -33.91 16.97
CA VAL A 287 -2.23 -35.10 17.39
C VAL A 287 -2.41 -35.96 16.15
N ARG A 288 -1.71 -37.10 16.12
CA ARG A 288 -1.90 -38.15 15.11
C ARG A 288 -3.37 -38.60 15.11
N PRO A 289 -4.04 -38.67 13.95
CA PRO A 289 -5.34 -39.32 13.88
C PRO A 289 -5.19 -40.83 14.07
N THR A 290 -5.89 -41.35 15.07
CA THR A 290 -6.02 -42.77 15.37
C THR A 290 -6.83 -43.45 14.26
N LYS A 291 -6.28 -44.54 13.69
CA LYS A 291 -7.00 -45.42 12.76
C LYS A 291 -8.24 -46.01 13.44
N VAL A 292 -9.40 -45.85 12.82
CA VAL A 292 -10.62 -46.57 13.17
C VAL A 292 -10.62 -47.90 12.41
N ASP A 293 -10.57 -49.00 13.17
CA ASP A 293 -10.75 -50.37 12.68
C ASP A 293 -12.21 -50.59 12.28
N LEU A 294 -12.47 -50.80 10.98
CA LEU A 294 -13.72 -51.38 10.50
C LEU A 294 -13.61 -52.91 10.47
N LYS A 295 -14.29 -53.56 11.41
CA LYS A 295 -14.50 -55.02 11.43
C LYS A 295 -15.45 -55.46 10.30
N ARG A 296 -15.05 -56.55 9.64
CA ARG A 296 -15.78 -57.30 8.60
C ARG A 296 -17.04 -58.00 9.13
N GLY A 297 -18.05 -58.10 8.26
CA GLY A 297 -19.02 -59.21 8.22
C GLY A 297 -18.87 -60.00 6.88
N PRO A 298 -19.28 -61.28 6.80
CA PRO A 298 -18.66 -62.24 5.88
C PRO A 298 -19.47 -62.60 4.61
N THR A 299 -18.70 -62.83 3.53
CA THR A 299 -18.78 -63.80 2.40
C THR A 299 -20.09 -64.22 1.74
N LEU A 300 -20.07 -64.23 0.39
CA LEU A 300 -20.16 -65.34 -0.61
C LEU A 300 -20.38 -64.66 -1.99
N THR A 301 -19.84 -65.01 -3.17
CA THR A 301 -19.07 -66.13 -3.76
C THR A 301 -18.59 -65.68 -5.16
N ASP A 302 -17.43 -66.19 -5.59
CA ASP A 302 -17.04 -66.63 -6.96
C ASP A 302 -17.12 -65.62 -8.14
N ASN A 303 -16.23 -65.54 -9.14
CA ASN A 303 -15.11 -66.36 -9.60
C ASN A 303 -14.14 -65.50 -10.45
N ASP A 304 -12.90 -65.97 -10.56
CA ASP A 304 -11.97 -65.86 -11.70
C ASP A 304 -11.68 -64.51 -12.38
N THR A 305 -10.43 -64.05 -12.29
CA THR A 305 -9.41 -64.26 -13.35
C THR A 305 -8.05 -63.66 -12.93
N LYS A 306 -6.99 -64.47 -13.05
CA LYS A 306 -5.57 -64.12 -12.88
C LYS A 306 -5.07 -63.23 -14.04
N VAL A 307 -4.28 -62.17 -13.77
CA VAL A 307 -2.99 -61.90 -14.47
C VAL A 307 -2.04 -61.13 -13.52
N LYS A 308 -0.78 -61.53 -13.55
CA LYS A 308 0.38 -61.15 -12.73
C LYS A 308 1.16 -59.94 -13.30
N ARG A 309 1.84 -59.23 -12.38
CA ARG A 309 3.18 -58.57 -12.49
C ARG A 309 3.23 -57.30 -13.37
N LYS A 310 3.98 -56.24 -13.04
CA LYS A 310 5.32 -56.17 -12.43
C LYS A 310 5.61 -54.75 -11.93
N GLN A 311 6.42 -54.66 -10.87
CA GLN A 311 7.12 -53.46 -10.40
C GLN A 311 8.10 -52.93 -11.48
N GLY A 312 8.32 -51.62 -11.48
CA GLY A 312 9.42 -50.96 -12.16
C GLY A 312 9.61 -49.54 -11.63
N ASN A 313 10.54 -49.38 -10.68
CA ASN A 313 11.13 -48.09 -10.31
C ASN A 313 11.77 -47.44 -11.54
N LEU A 314 11.56 -46.14 -11.71
CA LEU A 314 12.50 -45.25 -12.40
C LEU A 314 12.35 -43.85 -11.83
N ASN A 315 13.40 -43.41 -11.12
CA ASN A 315 13.73 -42.00 -10.98
C ASN A 315 14.06 -41.46 -12.37
N LEU A 316 13.47 -40.35 -12.78
CA LEU A 316 14.18 -39.29 -13.47
C LEU A 316 13.40 -37.96 -13.42
N ILE A 317 14.22 -36.92 -13.52
CA ILE A 317 14.01 -35.48 -13.49
C ILE A 317 13.01 -34.98 -14.55
N ASP A 318 12.55 -33.73 -14.35
CA ASP A 318 11.78 -32.84 -15.23
C ASP A 318 10.25 -32.91 -15.16
N SER A 319 9.63 -31.84 -14.63
CA SER A 319 8.64 -31.04 -15.37
C SER A 319 7.97 -29.96 -14.49
N PHE A 320 8.31 -28.70 -14.77
CA PHE A 320 7.44 -27.55 -14.55
C PHE A 320 6.27 -27.60 -15.54
N PRO A 321 5.04 -27.24 -15.16
CA PRO A 321 4.03 -26.81 -16.12
C PRO A 321 4.11 -25.29 -16.31
N LYS A 322 4.63 -24.88 -17.48
CA LYS A 322 4.26 -23.62 -18.14
C LYS A 322 2.89 -23.79 -18.80
N ILE A 323 1.86 -23.06 -18.37
CA ILE A 323 0.67 -22.68 -19.15
C ILE A 323 0.12 -21.41 -18.47
N PHE A 324 -0.11 -20.23 -19.05
CA PHE A 324 -0.71 -19.87 -20.35
C PHE A 324 -0.03 -18.66 -21.02
N SER A 325 0.19 -18.77 -22.33
CA SER A 325 0.16 -17.63 -23.24
C SER A 325 -1.28 -17.45 -23.74
N LEU A 326 -1.76 -16.22 -23.78
CA LEU A 326 -2.77 -15.81 -24.77
C LEU A 326 -2.27 -14.54 -25.45
N ARG A 327 -1.95 -14.71 -26.73
CA ARG A 327 -1.65 -13.66 -27.69
C ARG A 327 -2.96 -12.92 -28.03
N ILE A 328 -2.89 -11.61 -28.12
CA ILE A 328 -3.57 -10.89 -29.20
C ILE A 328 -2.47 -10.11 -29.93
N LEU A 329 -2.28 -10.45 -31.20
CA LEU A 329 -1.36 -9.83 -32.13
C LEU A 329 -2.08 -9.87 -33.49
N HIS A 330 -2.29 -8.70 -34.09
CA HIS A 330 -2.09 -8.34 -35.50
C HIS A 330 -2.62 -6.90 -35.69
N ALA A 331 -1.76 -5.91 -35.95
CA ALA A 331 -1.08 -5.55 -37.22
C ALA A 331 -1.98 -4.58 -38.04
N THR A 332 -1.51 -3.52 -38.69
CA THR A 332 -0.30 -3.25 -39.50
C THR A 332 0.01 -1.74 -39.50
N SER A 333 1.26 -1.30 -39.29
CA SER A 333 2.28 -0.95 -40.30
C SER A 333 1.92 0.21 -41.25
N SER A 334 2.71 1.28 -41.20
CA SER A 334 3.37 1.84 -42.39
C SER A 334 4.58 2.67 -41.97
N GLU A 335 5.73 2.28 -42.52
CA GLU A 335 7.03 2.94 -42.49
C GLU A 335 7.05 4.25 -43.31
N MET A 336 7.98 5.16 -42.99
CA MET A 336 8.96 5.80 -43.91
C MET A 336 9.72 6.88 -43.10
N LEU A 337 11.01 6.71 -42.78
CA LEU A 337 12.22 6.98 -43.58
C LEU A 337 12.58 8.48 -43.74
N TRP A 338 13.74 8.82 -43.16
CA TRP A 338 14.71 9.91 -43.44
C TRP A 338 14.27 11.39 -43.40
N LEU A 339 14.70 12.14 -42.38
CA LEU A 339 15.90 13.01 -42.37
C LEU A 339 16.16 13.58 -40.97
#